data_AF-A0A662IER0-F1
#
_entry.id   AF-A0A662IER0-F1
#
_cell.length_a   1.000
_cell.length_b   1.000
_cell.length_c   1.000
_cell.angle_alpha   90.00
_cell.angle_beta   90.00
_cell.angle_gamma   90.00
#
_symmetry.space_group_name_H-M   'P 1'
#
loop_
_entity.id
_entity.type
_entity.pdbx_description
1 polymer ?
#
loop_
_entity_poly.entity_id
_entity_poly.type
_entity_poly.pdbx_seq_one_letter_code
_entity_poly.pdbx_strand_id
1 'polypeptide(L)'
;VEEGESPEEAAAREVLEEVGIRVLELERAGVLEFYSIGGEPDWVVYVYRSRKFEGEPRPSDEAEPRWFKARDLPFNEMWVDDRVWLPHVLAGRRVRGRFWFSEDYGELLRWEVEIEEGEAKQAR
;
A
#
# COMPACT_ATOMS: atom_id res chain seq x y z
N VAL A 1 5.53 -11.78 3.14
CA VAL A 1 4.95 -12.47 4.33
C VAL A 1 5.67 -13.78 4.48
N GLU A 2 6.40 -13.94 5.59
CA GLU A 2 7.14 -15.17 5.86
C GLU A 2 6.21 -16.30 6.34
N GLU A 3 6.70 -17.54 6.31
CA GLU A 3 5.92 -18.68 6.76
C GLU A 3 5.60 -18.56 8.27
N GLY A 4 4.31 -18.65 8.61
CA GLY A 4 3.82 -18.50 9.98
C GLY A 4 3.56 -17.06 10.43
N GLU A 5 3.85 -16.07 9.59
CA GLU A 5 3.63 -14.65 9.84
C GLU A 5 2.25 -14.21 9.30
N SER A 6 1.51 -13.41 10.06
CA SER A 6 0.31 -12.74 9.53
C SER A 6 0.70 -11.56 8.63
N PRO A 7 -0.16 -11.13 7.68
CA PRO A 7 0.16 -9.96 6.86
C PRO A 7 0.37 -8.65 7.66
N GLU A 8 -0.22 -8.54 8.85
CA GLU A 8 -0.03 -7.39 9.73
C GLU A 8 1.34 -7.42 10.42
N GLU A 9 1.77 -8.59 10.90
CA GLU A 9 3.12 -8.78 11.46
C GLU A 9 4.19 -8.50 10.39
N ALA A 10 3.98 -9.02 9.18
CA ALA A 10 4.85 -8.75 8.03
C ALA A 10 4.94 -7.24 7.77
N ALA A 11 3.81 -6.54 7.63
CA ALA A 11 3.81 -5.10 7.37
C ALA A 11 4.55 -4.31 8.46
N ALA A 12 4.43 -4.70 9.73
CA ALA A 12 5.16 -4.05 10.82
C ALA A 12 6.67 -4.34 10.79
N ARG A 13 7.08 -5.56 10.43
CA ARG A 13 8.49 -5.97 10.30
C ARG A 13 9.15 -5.30 9.08
N GLU A 14 8.56 -5.41 7.89
CA GLU A 14 9.14 -4.84 6.66
C GLU A 14 9.35 -3.33 6.80
N VAL A 15 8.37 -2.59 7.35
CA VAL A 15 8.51 -1.13 7.56
C VAL A 15 9.66 -0.80 8.53
N LEU A 16 9.90 -1.64 9.54
CA LEU A 16 11.03 -1.46 10.45
C LEU A 16 12.37 -1.74 9.74
N GLU A 17 12.44 -2.77 8.90
CA GLU A 17 13.64 -3.17 8.17
C GLU A 17 14.01 -2.16 7.06
N GLU A 18 13.03 -1.76 6.26
CA GLU A 18 13.25 -0.90 5.09
C GLU A 18 13.34 0.60 5.45
N VAL A 19 12.56 1.06 6.43
CA VAL A 19 12.37 2.50 6.74
C VAL A 19 12.88 2.87 8.14
N GLY A 20 13.16 1.91 9.02
CA GLY A 20 13.72 2.16 10.34
C GLY A 20 12.73 2.70 11.38
N ILE A 21 11.42 2.64 11.10
CA ILE A 21 10.38 3.11 12.03
C ILE A 21 9.51 1.95 12.52
N ARG A 22 9.02 2.08 13.76
CA ARG A 22 8.01 1.17 14.30
C ARG A 22 6.62 1.78 14.12
N VAL A 23 5.83 1.21 13.23
CA VAL A 23 4.42 1.58 13.05
C VAL A 23 3.57 1.12 14.24
N LEU A 24 2.67 1.99 14.69
CA LEU A 24 1.72 1.74 15.78
C LEU A 24 0.30 1.82 15.24
N GLU A 25 -0.66 1.12 15.84
CA GLU A 25 -2.07 1.18 15.42
C GLU A 25 -2.26 0.94 13.90
N LEU A 26 -1.63 -0.11 13.35
CA LEU A 26 -1.87 -0.49 11.95
C LEU A 26 -3.36 -0.71 11.73
N GLU A 27 -3.88 -0.07 10.70
CA GLU A 27 -5.25 -0.25 10.25
C GLU A 27 -5.22 -0.87 8.86
N ARG A 28 -5.92 -2.00 8.68
CA ARG A 28 -6.14 -2.56 7.36
C ARG A 28 -6.90 -1.57 6.48
N ALA A 29 -6.27 -1.16 5.38
CA ALA A 29 -6.75 -0.16 4.44
C ALA A 29 -7.18 -0.77 3.09
N GLY A 30 -6.78 -2.00 2.78
CA GLY A 30 -7.27 -2.66 1.59
C GLY A 30 -6.60 -3.98 1.25
N VAL A 31 -7.01 -4.53 0.11
CA VAL A 31 -6.34 -5.65 -0.57
C VAL A 31 -6.29 -5.33 -2.06
N LEU A 32 -5.14 -5.53 -2.67
CA LEU A 32 -4.91 -5.37 -4.11
C LEU A 32 -4.48 -6.72 -4.68
N GLU A 33 -5.10 -7.13 -5.77
CA GLU A 33 -4.79 -8.34 -6.52
C GLU A 33 -4.20 -7.92 -7.88
N PHE A 34 -3.00 -8.41 -8.22
CA PHE A 34 -2.28 -8.08 -9.45
C PHE A 34 -2.22 -9.30 -10.38
N TYR A 35 -2.48 -9.09 -11.66
CA TYR A 35 -2.61 -10.13 -12.67
C TYR A 35 -1.80 -9.78 -13.92
N SER A 36 -1.13 -10.77 -14.51
CA SER A 36 -0.53 -10.71 -15.84
C SER A 36 -1.30 -11.61 -16.83
N ILE A 37 -0.68 -12.68 -17.37
CA ILE A 37 -1.26 -13.59 -18.37
C ILE A 37 -2.21 -14.65 -17.73
N GLY A 38 -2.17 -14.81 -16.40
CA GLY A 38 -2.91 -15.83 -15.66
C GLY A 38 -4.39 -15.49 -15.35
N GLY A 39 -5.14 -16.51 -14.92
CA GLY A 39 -6.50 -16.36 -14.38
C GLY A 39 -6.56 -16.15 -12.86
N GLU A 40 -5.44 -16.36 -12.18
CA GLU A 40 -5.26 -16.17 -10.74
C GLU A 40 -4.29 -15.00 -10.51
N PRO A 41 -4.36 -14.30 -9.34
CA PRO A 41 -3.46 -13.20 -9.06
C PRO A 41 -2.03 -13.69 -8.85
N ASP A 42 -1.09 -13.01 -9.51
CA ASP A 42 0.35 -13.21 -9.32
C ASP A 42 0.80 -12.68 -7.95
N TRP A 43 0.21 -11.56 -7.50
CA TRP A 43 0.41 -11.01 -6.16
C TRP A 43 -0.90 -10.62 -5.49
N VAL A 44 -0.95 -10.86 -4.18
CA VAL A 44 -1.98 -10.33 -3.27
C VAL A 44 -1.30 -9.43 -2.26
N VAL A 45 -1.57 -8.13 -2.34
CA VAL A 45 -0.96 -7.09 -1.50
C VAL A 45 -1.97 -6.63 -0.46
N TYR A 46 -1.62 -6.77 0.81
CA TYR A 46 -2.41 -6.26 1.93
C TYR A 46 -1.96 -4.84 2.26
N VAL A 47 -2.86 -3.88 2.10
CA VAL A 47 -2.55 -2.46 2.33
C VAL A 47 -2.93 -2.10 3.75
N TYR A 48 -2.00 -1.45 4.45
CA TYR A 48 -2.20 -0.92 5.79
C TYR A 48 -1.93 0.58 5.81
N ARG A 49 -2.51 1.26 6.79
CA ARG A 49 -2.18 2.65 7.12
C ARG A 49 -1.98 2.81 8.61
N SER A 50 -1.20 3.81 8.99
CA SER A 50 -1.08 4.24 10.36
C SER A 50 -0.95 5.77 10.44
N ARG A 51 -1.39 6.34 11.56
CA ARG A 51 -1.18 7.75 11.93
C ARG A 51 -0.14 7.93 13.03
N LYS A 52 0.41 6.84 13.56
CA LYS A 52 1.32 6.85 14.70
C LYS A 52 2.49 5.91 14.44
N PHE A 53 3.70 6.40 14.69
CA PHE A 53 4.91 5.59 14.62
C PHE A 53 5.94 6.11 15.61
N GLU A 54 6.94 5.29 15.91
CA GLU A 54 8.11 5.61 16.71
C GLU A 54 9.39 5.49 15.89
N GLY A 55 10.39 6.30 16.24
CA GLY A 55 11.68 6.32 15.57
C GLY A 55 11.81 7.43 14.53
N GLU A 56 12.93 7.43 13.83
CA GLU A 56 13.24 8.37 12.75
C GLU A 56 13.43 7.59 11.46
N PRO A 57 12.73 7.94 10.36
CA PRO A 57 12.93 7.30 9.07
C PRO A 57 14.38 7.38 8.61
N ARG A 58 14.91 6.27 8.09
CA ARG A 58 16.29 6.16 7.60
C ARG A 58 16.32 5.38 6.29
N PRO A 59 17.26 5.69 5.39
CA PRO A 59 17.45 4.92 4.17
C PRO A 59 18.00 3.52 4.48
N SER A 60 17.61 2.56 3.64
CA SER A 60 18.13 1.20 3.56
C SER A 60 18.61 0.92 2.14
N ASP A 61 19.06 -0.32 1.88
CA ASP A 61 19.40 -0.76 0.52
C ASP A 61 18.17 -0.86 -0.40
N GLU A 62 16.96 -0.89 0.18
CA GLU A 62 15.70 -1.09 -0.55
C GLU A 62 14.85 0.19 -0.65
N ALA A 63 14.91 1.08 0.35
CA ALA A 63 14.08 2.29 0.39
C ALA A 63 14.84 3.53 0.87
N GLU A 64 14.56 4.69 0.24
CA GLU A 64 14.96 6.01 0.74
C GLU A 64 13.69 6.81 1.14
N PRO A 65 13.34 6.84 2.44
CA PRO A 65 12.09 7.46 2.86
C PRO A 65 12.12 8.99 2.72
N ARG A 66 11.05 9.55 2.15
CA ARG A 66 10.87 11.00 1.99
C ARG A 66 9.45 11.41 2.39
N TRP A 67 9.33 12.59 2.97
CA TRP A 67 8.04 13.16 3.35
C TRP A 67 7.43 13.94 2.20
N PHE A 68 6.21 13.59 1.82
CA PHE A 68 5.40 14.30 0.83
C PHE A 68 4.10 14.78 1.46
N LYS A 69 3.56 15.90 0.95
CA LYS A 69 2.18 16.26 1.24
C LYS A 69 1.28 15.30 0.46
N ALA A 70 0.19 14.84 1.06
CA ALA A 70 -0.73 13.88 0.43
C ALA A 70 -1.29 14.35 -0.94
N ARG A 71 -1.38 15.67 -1.15
CA ARG A 71 -1.84 16.27 -2.43
C ARG A 71 -0.74 16.45 -3.49
N ASP A 72 0.52 16.31 -3.10
CA ASP A 72 1.70 16.63 -3.91
C ASP A 72 2.56 15.36 -4.14
N LEU A 73 1.91 14.18 -4.23
CA LEU A 73 2.59 12.91 -4.47
C LEU A 73 3.12 12.81 -5.92
N PRO A 74 4.35 12.30 -6.13
CA PRO A 74 4.97 12.21 -7.45
C PRO A 74 4.47 10.98 -8.22
N PHE A 75 3.18 10.91 -8.50
CA PHE A 75 2.55 9.75 -9.14
C PHE A 75 3.14 9.36 -10.51
N ASN A 76 3.95 10.21 -11.13
CA ASN A 76 4.66 9.92 -12.39
C ASN A 76 5.94 9.10 -12.17
N GLU A 77 6.40 9.01 -10.92
CA GLU A 77 7.55 8.20 -10.47
C GLU A 77 7.08 6.99 -9.64
N MET A 78 5.77 6.75 -9.58
CA MET A 78 5.12 5.66 -8.83
C MET A 78 4.55 4.63 -9.80
N TRP A 79 4.15 3.48 -9.26
CA TRP A 79 3.37 2.52 -10.02
C TRP A 79 2.07 3.16 -10.53
N VAL A 80 1.68 2.81 -11.76
CA VAL A 80 0.57 3.48 -12.45
C VAL A 80 -0.77 3.26 -11.75
N ASP A 81 -0.96 2.12 -11.09
CA ASP A 81 -2.16 1.78 -10.33
C ASP A 81 -2.33 2.59 -9.04
N ASP A 82 -1.24 3.11 -8.45
CA ASP A 82 -1.29 3.92 -7.22
C ASP A 82 -2.22 5.12 -7.38
N ARG A 83 -2.31 5.69 -8.58
CA ARG A 83 -3.23 6.81 -8.90
C ARG A 83 -4.69 6.44 -8.70
N VAL A 84 -5.04 5.17 -8.81
CA VAL A 84 -6.41 4.66 -8.73
C VAL A 84 -6.82 4.44 -7.29
N TRP A 85 -5.97 3.84 -6.45
CA TRP A 85 -6.37 3.37 -5.11
C TRP A 85 -5.82 4.23 -3.96
N LEU A 86 -4.59 4.75 -4.08
CA LEU A 86 -3.91 5.44 -2.98
C LEU A 86 -4.65 6.70 -2.49
N PRO A 87 -5.23 7.56 -3.36
CA PRO A 87 -6.01 8.72 -2.91
C PRO A 87 -7.20 8.34 -2.01
N HIS A 88 -7.78 7.16 -2.21
CA HIS A 88 -8.89 6.68 -1.40
C HIS A 88 -8.43 6.25 0.00
N VAL A 89 -7.32 5.51 0.08
CA VAL A 89 -6.70 5.10 1.34
C VAL A 89 -6.27 6.32 2.17
N LEU A 90 -5.64 7.31 1.54
CA LEU A 90 -5.23 8.56 2.18
C LEU A 90 -6.42 9.41 2.65
N ALA A 91 -7.56 9.30 1.98
CA ALA A 91 -8.82 9.94 2.38
C ALA A 91 -9.54 9.21 3.54
N GLY A 92 -8.97 8.13 4.09
CA GLY A 92 -9.59 7.40 5.20
C GLY A 92 -10.50 6.24 4.77
N ARG A 93 -10.63 5.97 3.47
CA ARG A 93 -11.46 4.87 2.94
C ARG A 93 -10.70 3.55 2.90
N ARG A 94 -11.41 2.45 2.65
CA ARG A 94 -10.82 1.14 2.35
C ARG A 94 -11.02 0.79 0.88
N VAL A 95 -10.09 0.02 0.34
CA VAL A 95 -10.11 -0.35 -1.09
C VAL A 95 -10.00 -1.86 -1.27
N ARG A 96 -10.73 -2.39 -2.25
CA ARG A 96 -10.45 -3.69 -2.86
C ARG A 96 -10.16 -3.47 -4.33
N GLY A 97 -8.92 -3.71 -4.74
CA GLY A 97 -8.45 -3.46 -6.10
C GLY A 97 -8.05 -4.73 -6.82
N ARG A 98 -8.33 -4.79 -8.12
CA ARG A 98 -7.81 -5.78 -9.05
C ARG A 98 -7.20 -5.06 -10.23
N PHE A 99 -5.95 -5.40 -10.57
CA PHE A 99 -5.18 -4.72 -11.61
C PHE A 99 -4.57 -5.73 -12.56
N TRP A 100 -4.84 -5.56 -13.86
CA TRP A 100 -4.30 -6.40 -14.92
C TRP A 100 -3.26 -5.63 -15.69
N PHE A 101 -2.05 -6.16 -15.71
CA PHE A 101 -0.90 -5.58 -16.39
C PHE A 101 -0.51 -6.38 -17.64
N SER A 102 0.34 -5.80 -18.48
CA SER A 102 1.12 -6.53 -19.48
C SER A 102 1.99 -7.61 -18.83
N GLU A 103 2.46 -8.56 -19.63
CA GLU A 103 3.30 -9.69 -19.16
C GLU A 103 4.53 -9.26 -18.35
N ASP A 104 5.11 -8.11 -18.71
CA ASP A 104 6.30 -7.53 -18.07
C ASP A 104 5.97 -6.53 -16.95
N TYR A 105 4.69 -6.36 -16.59
CA TYR A 105 4.20 -5.36 -15.65
C TYR A 105 4.49 -3.90 -16.04
N GLY A 106 4.83 -3.64 -17.30
CA GLY A 106 5.14 -2.29 -17.79
C GLY A 106 3.92 -1.41 -18.03
N GLU A 107 2.77 -2.00 -18.40
CA GLU A 107 1.55 -1.27 -18.75
C GLU A 107 0.33 -1.80 -17.98
N LEU A 108 -0.45 -0.91 -17.38
CA LEU A 108 -1.75 -1.25 -16.79
C LEU A 108 -2.83 -1.31 -17.88
N LEU A 109 -3.38 -2.49 -18.10
CA LEU A 109 -4.35 -2.78 -19.15
C LEU A 109 -5.79 -2.56 -18.68
N ARG A 110 -6.09 -2.94 -17.44
CA ARG A 110 -7.43 -2.85 -16.84
C ARG A 110 -7.32 -2.79 -15.33
N TRP A 111 -8.30 -2.16 -14.68
CA TRP A 111 -8.47 -2.26 -13.25
C TRP A 111 -9.94 -2.31 -12.85
N GLU A 112 -10.18 -2.81 -11.64
CA GLU A 112 -11.46 -2.75 -10.94
C GLU A 112 -11.18 -2.37 -9.49
N VAL A 113 -11.85 -1.33 -8.98
CA VAL A 113 -11.67 -0.89 -7.60
C VAL A 113 -13.02 -0.67 -6.94
N GLU A 114 -13.22 -1.36 -5.82
CA GLU A 114 -14.31 -1.14 -4.90
C GLU A 114 -13.80 -0.28 -3.74
N ILE A 115 -14.60 0.71 -3.35
CA ILE A 115 -14.26 1.66 -2.29
C ILE A 115 -15.32 1.54 -1.21
N GLU A 116 -14.87 1.21 0.00
CA GLU A 116 -15.71 1.18 1.18
C GLU A 116 -15.42 2.43 2.03
N GLU A 117 -16.49 3.05 2.55
CA GLU A 117 -16.35 4.09 3.56
C GLU A 117 -15.62 3.50 4.77
N GLY A 118 -14.48 4.10 5.14
CA GLY A 118 -13.80 3.72 6.37
C GLY A 118 -14.56 4.27 7.57
N GLU A 119 -14.39 3.67 8.74
CA GLU A 119 -14.90 4.27 9.97
C GLU A 119 -14.26 5.64 10.15
N ALA A 120 -15.06 6.70 10.00
CA ALA A 120 -14.66 8.06 10.29
C ALA A 120 -14.38 8.20 11.79
N LYS A 121 -13.18 7.82 12.24
CA LYS A 121 -12.68 8.23 13.55
C LYS A 121 -12.33 9.70 13.43
N GLN A 122 -13.28 10.54 13.85
CA GLN A 122 -13.12 11.99 13.98
C GLN A 122 -11.75 12.28 14.61
N ALA A 123 -10.88 12.94 13.84
CA ALA A 123 -9.67 13.51 14.40
C ALA A 123 -10.10 14.61 15.38
N ARG A 124 -9.71 14.47 16.65
CA ARG A 124 -9.77 15.56 17.62
C ARG A 124 -8.59 16.49 17.41
#